data_AF-A0A7W8YSV0-F1
#
_entry.id   AF-A0A7W8YSV0-F1
#
_cell.length_a   1.000
_cell.length_b   1.000
_cell.length_c   1.000
_cell.angle_alpha   90.00
_cell.angle_beta   90.00
_cell.angle_gamma   90.00
#
_symmetry.space_group_name_H-M   'P 1'
#
loop_
_entity.id
_entity.type
_entity.pdbx_description
1 polymer ?
#
loop_
_entity_poly.entity_id
_entity_poly.type
_entity_poly.pdbx_seq_one_letter_code
_entity_poly.pdbx_strand_id
1 'polypeptide(L)'
;MTAPELAKKFAVSIRTIYRDIKALEQSGVPVLTEDGKGYTLMEGYRVPPVMFTEKQANALILAEQLVLKNKDASFVKDYVEAIEKIKAVLGHKVKDKANLLAERTRFNQNINSEKNSNNLSDLQFALTNYSVVKI
;
A
#
# COMPACT_ATOMS: atom_id res chain seq x y z
N MET A 1 12.00 4.43 25.90
CA MET A 1 12.54 3.11 26.32
C MET A 1 14.04 3.12 26.12
N THR A 2 14.82 2.65 27.08
CA THR A 2 16.29 2.63 26.96
C THR A 2 16.79 1.47 26.09
N ALA A 3 18.03 1.56 25.57
CA ALA A 3 18.64 0.46 24.81
C ALA A 3 18.67 -0.88 25.59
N PRO A 4 19.03 -0.91 26.88
CA PRO A 4 18.98 -2.13 27.69
C PRO A 4 17.56 -2.71 27.84
N GLU A 5 16.54 -1.87 28.01
CA GLU A 5 15.14 -2.30 28.09
C GLU A 5 14.66 -2.90 26.77
N LEU A 6 15.00 -2.27 25.65
CA LEU A 6 14.68 -2.78 24.31
C LEU A 6 15.41 -4.11 24.05
N ALA A 7 16.69 -4.21 24.40
CA ALA A 7 17.48 -5.43 24.26
C ALA A 7 16.85 -6.60 25.03
N LYS A 8 16.44 -6.36 26.28
CA LYS A 8 15.73 -7.35 27.10
C LYS A 8 14.37 -7.74 26.52
N LYS A 9 13.59 -6.76 26.05
CA LYS A 9 12.25 -6.98 25.48
C LYS A 9 12.28 -7.82 24.20
N PHE A 10 13.26 -7.56 23.34
CA PHE A 10 13.40 -8.24 22.05
C PHE A 10 14.36 -9.43 22.08
N ALA A 11 14.92 -9.77 23.25
CA ALA A 11 15.90 -10.85 23.44
C ALA A 11 17.11 -10.74 22.48
N VAL A 12 17.61 -9.52 22.27
CA VAL A 12 18.76 -9.23 21.41
C VAL A 12 19.85 -8.50 22.19
N SER A 13 21.05 -8.42 21.61
CA SER A 13 22.14 -7.64 22.21
C SER A 13 21.88 -6.13 22.17
N ILE A 14 22.46 -5.39 23.11
CA ILE A 14 22.44 -3.92 23.11
C ILE A 14 23.05 -3.36 21.81
N ARG A 15 24.11 -3.99 21.28
CA ARG A 15 24.72 -3.61 19.98
C ARG A 15 23.72 -3.74 18.83
N THR A 16 22.86 -4.78 18.85
CA THR A 16 21.80 -4.99 17.86
C THR A 16 20.81 -3.83 17.90
N ILE A 17 20.37 -3.42 19.10
CA ILE A 17 19.46 -2.27 19.25
C ILE A 17 20.08 -0.99 18.67
N TYR A 18 21.32 -0.66 19.02
CA TYR A 18 21.97 0.54 18.48
C TYR A 18 22.09 0.52 16.95
N ARG A 19 22.45 -0.64 16.38
CA ARG A 19 22.54 -0.81 14.92
C ARG A 19 21.17 -0.63 14.25
N ASP A 20 20.13 -1.23 14.81
CA ASP A 20 18.80 -1.22 14.22
C ASP A 20 18.14 0.16 14.36
N ILE A 21 18.39 0.90 15.45
CA ILE A 21 17.96 2.31 15.59
C ILE A 21 18.64 3.19 14.54
N LYS A 22 19.95 3.03 14.33
CA LYS A 22 20.66 3.76 13.28
C LYS A 22 20.11 3.44 11.87
N ALA A 23 19.69 2.19 11.64
CA ALA A 23 19.03 1.81 10.40
C ALA A 23 17.65 2.49 10.24
N LEU A 24 16.87 2.60 11.32
CA LEU A 24 15.59 3.32 11.32
C LEU A 24 15.78 4.82 11.02
N GLU A 25 16.76 5.48 11.64
CA GLU A 25 17.10 6.88 11.35
C GLU A 25 17.49 7.07 9.87
N GLN A 26 18.33 6.18 9.33
CA GLN A 26 18.70 6.17 7.90
C GLN A 26 17.50 5.95 6.97
N SER A 27 16.45 5.29 7.45
CA SER A 27 15.21 5.03 6.73
C SER A 27 14.21 6.21 6.80
N GLY A 28 14.59 7.33 7.44
CA GLY A 28 13.74 8.51 7.59
C GLY A 28 12.72 8.40 8.72
N VAL A 29 12.86 7.42 9.63
CA VAL A 29 12.04 7.32 10.84
C VAL A 29 12.55 8.35 11.86
N PRO A 30 11.73 9.31 12.31
CA PRO A 30 12.11 10.31 13.30
C PRO A 30 12.09 9.68 14.70
N VAL A 31 13.22 9.06 15.04
CA VAL A 31 13.52 8.58 16.38
C VAL A 31 14.16 9.73 17.17
N LEU A 32 13.57 10.10 18.30
CA LEU A 32 14.18 11.01 19.28
C LEU A 32 15.00 10.19 20.28
N THR A 33 16.20 10.68 20.54
CA THR A 33 17.08 10.15 21.58
C THR A 33 17.27 11.25 22.62
N GLU A 34 16.81 11.02 23.85
CA GLU A 34 17.11 11.91 25.00
C GLU A 34 18.07 11.17 25.94
N ASP A 35 19.18 11.83 26.26
CA ASP A 35 20.15 11.33 27.24
C ASP A 35 19.45 11.06 28.58
N GLY A 36 19.50 9.81 29.04
CA GLY A 36 18.86 9.35 30.27
C GLY A 36 17.39 8.91 30.14
N LYS A 37 16.68 9.22 29.05
CA LYS A 37 15.28 8.76 28.81
C LYS A 37 15.17 7.67 27.74
N GLY A 38 16.22 7.50 26.93
CA GLY A 38 16.28 6.48 25.89
C GLY A 38 15.61 6.95 24.60
N TYR A 39 15.02 6.00 23.87
CA TYR A 39 14.45 6.20 22.55
C TYR A 39 12.94 6.37 22.60
N THR A 40 12.44 7.32 21.84
CA THR A 40 11.02 7.52 21.55
C THR A 40 10.82 7.87 20.09
N LEU A 41 9.64 7.59 19.54
CA LEU A 41 9.25 8.13 18.23
C LEU A 41 8.72 9.55 18.42
N MET A 42 8.87 10.39 17.40
CA MET A 42 8.24 11.71 17.39
C MET A 42 6.73 11.59 17.57
N GLU A 43 6.17 12.44 18.42
CA GLU A 43 4.75 12.44 18.70
C GLU A 43 3.96 12.70 17.40
N GLY A 44 3.03 11.78 17.07
CA GLY A 44 2.30 11.80 15.79
C GLY A 44 2.97 11.02 14.66
N TYR A 45 4.20 10.52 14.83
CA TYR A 45 4.81 9.62 13.84
C TYR A 45 4.12 8.25 13.87
N ARG A 46 3.27 8.00 12.88
CA ARG A 46 2.74 6.68 12.56
C ARG A 46 3.60 6.10 11.43
N VAL A 47 3.82 4.78 11.46
CA VAL A 47 4.40 4.06 10.31
C VAL A 47 3.68 4.56 9.06
N PRO A 48 4.41 4.96 8.00
CA PRO A 48 3.78 5.41 6.78
C PRO A 48 2.71 4.39 6.40
N PRO A 49 1.45 4.81 6.19
CA PRO A 49 0.45 3.92 5.65
C PRO A 49 1.04 3.24 4.41
N VAL A 50 0.76 1.95 4.20
CA VAL A 50 1.31 1.19 3.07
C VAL A 50 1.23 2.04 1.80
N MET A 51 2.38 2.44 1.27
CA MET A 51 2.46 3.34 0.12
C MET A 51 2.22 2.52 -1.14
N PHE A 52 1.02 2.61 -1.69
CA PHE A 52 0.71 2.05 -3.00
C PHE A 52 1.19 3.00 -4.09
N THR A 53 1.90 2.46 -5.08
CA THR A 53 2.09 3.15 -6.36
C THR A 53 0.74 3.30 -7.07
N GLU A 54 0.64 4.26 -7.99
CA GLU A 54 -0.59 4.45 -8.78
C GLU A 54 -0.98 3.16 -9.53
N LYS A 55 -0.01 2.43 -10.09
CA LYS A 55 -0.26 1.15 -10.77
C LYS A 55 -0.84 0.08 -9.82
N GLN A 56 -0.34 0.00 -8.59
CA GLN A 56 -0.87 -0.94 -7.59
C GLN A 56 -2.27 -0.57 -7.12
N ALA A 57 -2.53 0.73 -6.91
CA ALA A 57 -3.86 1.21 -6.58
C ALA A 57 -4.87 0.90 -7.70
N ASN A 58 -4.49 1.17 -8.95
CA ASN A 58 -5.31 0.87 -10.13
C ASN A 58 -5.63 -0.63 -10.21
N ALA A 59 -4.65 -1.50 -9.99
CA ALA A 59 -4.86 -2.96 -10.00
C ALA A 59 -5.85 -3.42 -8.93
N LEU A 60 -5.75 -2.90 -7.71
CA LEU A 60 -6.68 -3.25 -6.61
C LEU A 60 -8.11 -2.82 -6.92
N ILE A 61 -8.29 -1.63 -7.48
CA ILE A 61 -9.60 -1.07 -7.80
C ILE A 61 -10.25 -1.81 -8.98
N LEU A 62 -9.45 -2.28 -9.92
CA LEU A 62 -9.96 -3.11 -11.01
C LEU A 62 -10.33 -4.52 -10.54
N ALA A 63 -9.62 -5.06 -9.55
CA ALA A 63 -10.00 -6.32 -8.93
C ALA A 63 -11.39 -6.24 -8.26
N GLU A 64 -11.78 -5.07 -7.73
CA GLU A 64 -13.11 -4.84 -7.14
C GLU A 64 -14.22 -5.18 -8.13
N GLN A 65 -14.09 -4.74 -9.38
CA GLN A 65 -15.09 -5.00 -10.43
C GLN A 65 -15.23 -6.49 -10.78
N LEU A 66 -14.17 -7.29 -10.57
CA LEU A 66 -14.24 -8.75 -10.73
C LEU A 66 -14.88 -9.40 -9.52
N VAL A 67 -14.50 -8.97 -8.31
CA VAL A 67 -15.03 -9.51 -7.05
C VAL A 67 -16.53 -9.23 -6.92
N LEU A 68 -16.99 -8.04 -7.30
CA LEU A 68 -18.42 -7.68 -7.29
C LEU A 68 -19.29 -8.58 -8.19
N LYS A 69 -18.70 -9.32 -9.14
CA LYS A 69 -19.42 -10.30 -9.99
C LYS A 69 -19.44 -11.71 -9.38
N ASN A 70 -18.82 -11.91 -8.22
CA ASN A 70 -18.85 -13.18 -7.52
C ASN A 70 -20.27 -13.46 -6.97
N LYS A 71 -20.65 -14.74 -6.92
CA LYS A 71 -21.96 -15.19 -6.44
C LYS A 71 -22.02 -15.33 -4.91
N ASP A 72 -20.88 -15.36 -4.23
CA ASP A 72 -20.80 -15.44 -2.78
C ASP A 72 -20.91 -14.04 -2.15
N ALA A 73 -22.07 -13.77 -1.52
CA ALA A 73 -22.36 -12.48 -0.90
C ALA A 73 -21.45 -12.19 0.31
N SER A 74 -20.98 -13.21 1.04
CA SER A 74 -20.10 -13.01 2.18
C SER A 74 -18.71 -12.55 1.74
N PHE A 75 -18.18 -13.19 0.70
CA PHE A 75 -16.91 -12.81 0.08
C PHE A 75 -16.95 -11.40 -0.51
N VAL A 76 -18.03 -11.05 -1.22
CA VAL A 76 -18.22 -9.70 -1.76
C VAL A 76 -18.23 -8.66 -0.65
N LYS A 77 -18.96 -8.92 0.44
CA LYS A 77 -19.04 -8.00 1.58
C LYS A 77 -17.67 -7.79 2.24
N ASP A 78 -16.96 -8.87 2.56
CA ASP A 78 -15.64 -8.78 3.22
C ASP A 78 -14.64 -8.04 2.34
N TYR A 79 -14.69 -8.24 1.02
CA TYR A 79 -13.86 -7.51 0.08
C TYR A 79 -14.18 -6.01 0.04
N VAL A 80 -15.47 -5.65 -0.02
CA VAL A 80 -15.90 -4.23 -0.04
C VAL A 80 -15.42 -3.51 1.22
N GLU A 81 -15.58 -4.11 2.40
CA GLU A 81 -15.10 -3.52 3.65
C GLU A 81 -13.56 -3.38 3.68
N ALA A 82 -12.82 -4.34 3.11
CA ALA A 82 -11.37 -4.28 3.03
C ALA A 82 -10.88 -3.19 2.05
N ILE A 83 -11.48 -3.10 0.85
CA ILE A 83 -11.06 -2.12 -0.16
C ILE A 83 -11.41 -0.69 0.26
N GLU A 84 -12.47 -0.47 1.04
CA GLU A 84 -12.76 0.84 1.63
C GLU A 84 -11.66 1.31 2.59
N LYS A 85 -11.15 0.40 3.44
CA LYS A 85 -10.02 0.70 4.34
C LYS A 85 -8.75 1.02 3.53
N ILE A 86 -8.50 0.31 2.43
CA ILE A 86 -7.39 0.61 1.52
C ILE A 86 -7.58 1.97 0.85
N LYS A 87 -8.78 2.25 0.31
CA LYS A 87 -9.13 3.53 -0.32
C LYS A 87 -8.96 4.71 0.63
N ALA A 88 -9.20 4.52 1.94
CA ALA A 88 -8.99 5.54 2.96
C ALA A 88 -7.52 5.87 3.20
N VAL A 89 -6.62 4.93 2.87
CA VAL A 89 -5.16 5.11 2.95
C VAL A 89 -4.58 5.72 1.67
N LEU A 90 -5.27 5.59 0.54
CA LEU A 90 -4.87 6.21 -0.73
C LEU A 90 -5.05 7.74 -0.65
N GLY A 91 -4.03 8.50 -1.09
CA GLY A 91 -4.14 9.94 -1.22
C GLY A 91 -5.24 10.35 -2.21
N HIS A 92 -5.89 11.50 -1.98
CA HIS A 92 -7.03 12.00 -2.79
C HIS A 92 -6.83 11.87 -4.31
N LYS A 93 -5.65 12.24 -4.83
CA LYS A 93 -5.33 12.16 -6.27
C LYS A 93 -5.38 10.74 -6.83
N VAL A 94 -4.98 9.73 -6.06
CA VAL A 94 -4.97 8.33 -6.50
C VAL A 94 -6.40 7.77 -6.48
N LYS A 95 -7.20 8.19 -5.49
CA LYS A 95 -8.62 7.82 -5.39
C LYS A 95 -9.44 8.32 -6.58
N ASP A 96 -9.22 9.56 -7.02
CA ASP A 96 -9.95 10.12 -8.17
C ASP A 96 -9.61 9.37 -9.48
N LYS A 97 -8.33 9.06 -9.69
CA LYS A 97 -7.86 8.27 -10.85
C LYS A 97 -8.40 6.84 -10.82
N ALA A 98 -8.43 6.22 -9.65
CA ALA A 98 -9.01 4.90 -9.44
C ALA A 98 -10.51 4.87 -9.81
N ASN A 99 -11.28 5.86 -9.36
CA ASN A 99 -12.71 5.96 -9.70
C ASN A 99 -12.91 6.13 -11.21
N LEU A 100 -12.12 7.00 -11.85
CA LEU A 100 -12.14 7.18 -13.30
C LEU A 100 -11.88 5.87 -14.06
N LEU A 101 -10.92 5.06 -13.58
CA LEU A 101 -10.64 3.75 -14.16
C LEU A 101 -11.81 2.78 -13.99
N ALA A 102 -12.43 2.73 -12.81
CA ALA A 102 -13.57 1.87 -12.56
C ALA A 102 -14.73 2.18 -13.51
N GLU A 103 -15.02 3.47 -13.76
CA GLU A 103 -16.07 3.90 -14.68
C GLU A 103 -15.78 3.54 -16.15
N ARG A 104 -14.51 3.68 -16.55
CA ARG A 104 -14.05 3.51 -17.94
C ARG A 104 -13.74 2.06 -18.31
N THR A 105 -13.64 1.15 -17.35
CA THR A 105 -13.28 -0.23 -17.61
C THR A 105 -14.51 -1.12 -17.83
N ARG A 106 -14.41 -2.05 -18.78
CA ARG A 106 -15.39 -3.10 -19.02
C ARG A 106 -14.69 -4.45 -18.92
N PHE A 107 -15.32 -5.39 -18.24
CA PHE A 107 -14.77 -6.73 -18.00
C PHE A 107 -15.51 -7.76 -18.83
N ASN A 108 -14.80 -8.37 -19.78
CA ASN A 108 -15.24 -9.55 -20.51
C ASN A 108 -14.52 -10.80 -19.97
N GLN A 109 -15.23 -11.92 -19.90
CA GLN A 109 -14.62 -13.19 -19.49
C GLN A 109 -13.69 -13.70 -20.60
N ASN A 110 -12.43 -13.98 -20.25
CA ASN A 110 -11.49 -14.65 -21.13
C ASN A 110 -11.69 -16.17 -21.03
N ILE A 111 -12.66 -16.69 -21.79
CA ILE A 111 -13.07 -18.11 -21.74
C ILE A 111 -11.91 -19.05 -22.14
N ASN A 112 -10.97 -18.57 -22.97
CA ASN A 112 -9.87 -19.39 -23.51
C ASN A 112 -8.57 -19.28 -22.69
N SER A 113 -8.53 -18.46 -21.63
CA SER A 113 -7.34 -18.25 -20.76
C SER A 113 -6.05 -17.86 -21.50
N GLU A 114 -6.15 -17.35 -22.72
CA GLU A 114 -5.00 -16.89 -23.49
C GLU A 114 -4.38 -15.66 -22.81
N LYS A 115 -3.05 -15.62 -22.61
CA LYS A 115 -2.38 -14.39 -22.17
C LYS A 115 -2.34 -13.40 -23.34
N ASN A 116 -3.15 -12.35 -23.24
CA ASN A 116 -3.44 -11.46 -24.36
C ASN A 116 -2.44 -10.27 -24.45
N SER A 117 -1.83 -9.83 -23.34
CA SER A 117 -0.77 -8.79 -23.35
C SER A 117 -0.07 -8.61 -21.99
N ASN A 118 1.09 -7.92 -21.99
CA ASN A 118 1.78 -7.43 -20.78
C ASN A 118 1.59 -5.92 -20.55
N ASN A 119 0.76 -5.25 -21.36
CA ASN A 119 0.72 -3.79 -21.45
C ASN A 119 -0.45 -3.15 -20.68
N LEU A 120 -1.28 -3.97 -20.03
CA LEU A 120 -2.52 -3.53 -19.40
C LEU A 120 -2.28 -2.44 -18.33
N SER A 121 -1.26 -2.61 -17.48
CA SER A 121 -0.91 -1.64 -16.44
C SER A 121 -0.45 -0.30 -17.02
N ASP A 122 0.23 -0.31 -18.17
CA ASP A 122 0.72 0.90 -18.82
C ASP A 122 -0.41 1.63 -19.57
N LEU A 123 -1.33 0.89 -20.19
CA LEU A 123 -2.54 1.45 -20.78
C LEU A 123 -3.45 2.09 -19.73
N GLN A 124 -3.62 1.45 -18.58
CA GLN A 124 -4.41 2.00 -17.46
C GLN A 124 -3.78 3.28 -16.91
N PHE A 125 -2.47 3.27 -16.71
CA PHE A 125 -1.74 4.46 -16.29
C PHE A 125 -1.86 5.58 -17.32
N ALA A 126 -1.76 5.26 -18.61
CA ALA A 126 -1.92 6.24 -19.68
C ALA A 126 -3.33 6.85 -19.71
N LEU A 127 -4.36 6.02 -19.49
CA LEU A 127 -5.75 6.46 -19.40
C LEU A 127 -5.98 7.42 -18.22
N THR A 128 -5.43 7.13 -17.03
CA THR A 128 -5.60 7.99 -15.85
C THR A 128 -4.81 9.29 -15.92
N ASN A 129 -3.74 9.32 -16.71
CA ASN A 129 -2.86 10.47 -16.85
C ASN A 129 -3.03 11.24 -18.17
N TYR A 130 -4.00 10.84 -19.01
CA TYR A 130 -4.21 11.42 -20.35
C TYR A 130 -2.93 11.47 -21.19
N SER A 131 -2.10 10.43 -21.11
CA SER A 131 -0.81 10.35 -21.81
C SER A 131 -0.84 9.36 -22.97
N VAL A 132 -0.04 9.59 -24.00
CA VAL A 132 0.14 8.65 -25.11
C VAL A 132 1.08 7.52 -24.67
N VAL A 133 0.72 6.27 -24.97
CA VAL A 133 1.57 5.10 -24.72
C VAL A 133 1.95 4.43 -26.03
N LYS A 134 3.20 3.95 -26.11
CA LYS A 134 3.70 3.16 -27.24
C LYS A 134 3.90 1.73 -26.75
N ILE A 135 3.32 0.78 -27.48
CA ILE A 135 3.16 -0.62 -27.09
C ILE A 135 3.48 -1.56 -28.23
#